data_AF-A0A1W9SKZ1-F1
#
_entry.id   AF-A0A1W9SKZ1-F1
#
_cell.length_a   1.000
_cell.length_b   1.000
_cell.length_c   1.000
_cell.angle_alpha   90.00
_cell.angle_beta   90.00
_cell.angle_gamma   90.00
#
_symmetry.space_group_name_H-M   'P 1'
#
loop_
_entity.id
_entity.type
_entity.pdbx_description
1 polymer ?
#
loop_
_entity_poly.entity_id
_entity_poly.type
_entity_poly.pdbx_seq_one_letter_code
_entity_poly.pdbx_strand_id
1 'polypeptide(L)'
;MVIPSKNIKNAKRNLEEICSKIYNKNPFAFAKYEYKNYTIDFLNVKNFFSMFLGDLFKDLEKPYFTIIENFVIFSNSEEALKRNIDDFLNKNTMGNDKDFLSFKDNFFVKSNVNIFIKTSEMYEDLINYSPNYKRDSIEKNKKLIFSFSRIGVQFVSDEEIVKTKMIVKYDENPLMIKNNRNEEHLFINEYENLNFKIKINDSLLNKKGTIITFNHDTTLQYEGKLKNKLLDGIWKVYYLNGNFKSDLSYKDGKLDGKSIFYFDNKNNTKKAEVNFKDDKIEGIYKDFFENKARKSVLFYKNNKLDGESQIFYKNGTLKEKGNYKDGFKNGDWNFFSENGESKGKKIF
;
A
#
# COMPACT_ATOMS: atom_id res chain seq x y z
N MET A 1 8.18 -2.75 -9.80
CA MET A 1 8.85 -2.26 -11.02
C MET A 1 9.06 -3.45 -11.95
N VAL A 2 8.71 -3.34 -13.23
CA VAL A 2 8.86 -4.42 -14.21
C VAL A 2 9.84 -3.93 -15.28
N ILE A 3 10.98 -4.61 -15.46
CA ILE A 3 12.01 -4.23 -16.42
C ILE A 3 12.08 -5.30 -17.52
N PRO A 4 11.83 -4.95 -18.79
CA PRO A 4 12.06 -5.87 -19.91
C PRO A 4 13.55 -6.08 -20.15
N SER A 5 13.95 -7.31 -20.45
CA SER A 5 15.31 -7.67 -20.85
C SER A 5 15.34 -8.18 -22.29
N LYS A 6 16.25 -7.62 -23.10
CA LYS A 6 16.55 -8.15 -24.45
C LYS A 6 17.24 -9.51 -24.40
N ASN A 7 17.91 -9.83 -23.29
CA ASN A 7 18.59 -11.11 -23.08
C ASN A 7 18.40 -11.54 -21.62
N ILE A 8 17.31 -12.28 -21.37
CA ILE A 8 16.96 -12.67 -20.00
C ILE A 8 17.96 -13.64 -19.39
N LYS A 9 18.65 -14.47 -20.20
CA LYS A 9 19.69 -15.38 -19.72
C LYS A 9 20.86 -14.60 -19.10
N ASN A 10 21.33 -13.55 -19.77
CA ASN A 10 22.38 -12.68 -19.24
C ASN A 10 21.90 -11.91 -18.02
N ALA A 11 20.67 -11.38 -18.03
CA ALA A 11 20.12 -10.67 -16.89
C ALA A 11 20.03 -11.58 -15.65
N LYS A 12 19.51 -12.80 -15.82
CA LYS A 12 19.43 -13.82 -14.77
C LYS A 12 20.83 -14.14 -14.22
N ARG A 13 21.77 -14.49 -15.10
CA ARG A 13 23.15 -14.81 -14.71
C ARG A 13 23.80 -13.67 -13.92
N ASN A 14 23.70 -12.44 -14.41
CA ASN A 14 24.30 -11.28 -13.74
C ASN A 14 23.66 -11.02 -12.36
N LEU A 15 22.33 -11.14 -12.24
CA LEU A 15 21.65 -10.99 -10.95
C LEU A 15 22.02 -12.11 -9.97
N GLU A 16 22.11 -13.35 -10.44
CA GLU A 16 22.58 -14.50 -9.64
C GLU A 16 24.04 -14.32 -9.18
N GLU A 17 24.91 -13.82 -10.07
CA GLU A 17 26.31 -13.46 -9.73
C GLU A 17 26.37 -12.36 -8.66
N ILE A 18 25.49 -11.34 -8.74
CA ILE A 18 25.40 -10.29 -7.72
C ILE A 18 24.93 -10.89 -6.38
N CYS A 19 23.84 -11.66 -6.39
CA CYS A 19 23.29 -12.29 -5.20
C CYS A 19 24.27 -13.25 -4.52
N SER A 20 24.99 -14.08 -5.29
CA SER A 20 25.99 -15.02 -4.75
C SER A 20 27.16 -14.31 -4.07
N LYS A 21 27.68 -13.22 -4.65
CA LYS A 21 28.73 -12.39 -4.03
C LYS A 21 28.29 -11.75 -2.72
N ILE A 22 27.00 -11.45 -2.58
CA ILE A 22 26.41 -10.87 -1.37
C ILE A 22 26.16 -11.96 -0.32
N TYR A 23 25.67 -13.13 -0.73
CA TYR A 23 25.41 -14.27 0.14
C TYR A 23 26.66 -14.74 0.88
N ASN A 24 27.80 -14.81 0.18
CA ASN A 24 29.09 -15.18 0.75
C ASN A 24 29.58 -14.24 1.86
N LYS A 25 29.03 -13.02 1.97
CA LYS A 25 29.39 -12.04 3.01
C LYS A 25 28.45 -12.05 4.22
N ASN A 26 27.23 -12.59 4.11
CA ASN A 26 26.28 -12.72 5.22
C ASN A 26 25.21 -13.81 4.94
N PRO A 27 25.47 -15.09 5.31
CA PRO A 27 24.62 -16.23 4.95
C PRO A 27 23.24 -16.24 5.60
N PHE A 28 23.06 -15.53 6.72
CA PHE A 28 21.87 -15.61 7.58
C PHE A 28 20.73 -14.66 7.18
N ALA A 29 20.89 -13.89 6.10
CA ALA A 29 19.98 -12.78 5.79
C ALA A 29 19.12 -12.96 4.53
N PHE A 30 19.30 -14.02 3.73
CA PHE A 30 18.70 -14.10 2.39
C PHE A 30 18.05 -15.46 2.12
N ALA A 31 16.73 -15.52 2.25
CA ALA A 31 15.97 -16.67 1.78
C ALA A 31 15.63 -16.47 0.31
N LYS A 32 16.08 -17.42 -0.52
CA LYS A 32 15.52 -17.65 -1.84
C LYS A 32 14.24 -18.46 -1.64
N TYR A 33 13.13 -17.97 -2.19
CA TYR A 33 11.86 -18.65 -2.07
C TYR A 33 11.46 -19.25 -3.41
N GLU A 34 10.89 -20.44 -3.38
CA GLU A 34 10.22 -21.03 -4.54
C GLU A 34 8.72 -20.84 -4.41
N TYR A 35 8.08 -20.35 -5.46
CA TYR A 35 6.64 -20.18 -5.54
C TYR A 35 6.14 -20.60 -6.92
N LYS A 36 5.38 -21.68 -7.01
CA LYS A 36 4.78 -22.20 -8.26
C LYS A 36 5.78 -22.29 -9.43
N ASN A 37 6.98 -22.80 -9.14
CA ASN A 37 8.13 -22.94 -10.07
C ASN A 37 8.86 -21.64 -10.44
N TYR A 38 8.55 -20.53 -9.79
CA TYR A 38 9.32 -19.28 -9.89
C TYR A 38 10.20 -19.11 -8.66
N THR A 39 11.35 -18.47 -8.85
CA THR A 39 12.20 -18.06 -7.74
C THR A 39 11.91 -16.61 -7.38
N ILE A 40 11.84 -16.33 -6.08
CA ILE A 40 11.83 -14.98 -5.53
C ILE A 40 13.13 -14.81 -4.76
N ASP A 41 13.99 -13.96 -5.30
CA ASP A 41 15.34 -13.72 -4.82
C ASP A 41 15.43 -12.33 -4.20
N PHE A 42 16.25 -12.15 -3.17
CA PHE A 42 16.40 -10.87 -2.49
C PHE A 42 17.65 -10.13 -2.97
N LEU A 43 17.49 -8.90 -3.48
CA LEU A 43 18.61 -8.06 -3.90
C LEU A 43 19.03 -7.13 -2.76
N ASN A 44 19.94 -7.60 -1.91
CA ASN A 44 20.46 -6.80 -0.78
C ASN A 44 21.59 -5.85 -1.20
N VAL A 45 21.29 -4.94 -2.14
CA VAL A 45 22.20 -3.86 -2.52
C VAL A 45 21.52 -2.55 -2.16
N LYS A 46 21.92 -1.98 -1.02
CA LYS A 46 21.38 -0.70 -0.55
C LYS A 46 21.57 0.36 -1.63
N ASN A 47 20.51 1.13 -1.89
CA ASN A 47 20.49 2.23 -2.86
C ASN A 47 20.77 1.82 -4.31
N PHE A 48 20.67 0.53 -4.66
CA PHE A 48 20.93 0.07 -6.03
C PHE A 48 20.08 0.84 -7.05
N PHE A 49 18.77 0.93 -6.84
CA PHE A 49 17.88 1.59 -7.79
C PHE A 49 18.03 3.11 -7.79
N SER A 50 18.24 3.73 -6.62
CA SER A 50 18.44 5.18 -6.59
C SER A 50 19.74 5.60 -7.29
N MET A 51 20.80 4.78 -7.25
CA MET A 51 22.04 5.04 -7.98
C MET A 51 21.86 5.09 -9.51
N PHE A 52 20.95 4.29 -10.08
CA PHE A 52 20.79 4.18 -11.53
C PHE A 52 19.54 4.86 -12.08
N LEU A 53 18.49 5.00 -11.26
CA LEU A 53 17.18 5.49 -11.67
C LEU A 53 16.74 6.76 -10.91
N GLY A 54 17.57 7.25 -9.99
CA GLY A 54 17.34 8.48 -9.23
C GLY A 54 16.40 8.35 -8.04
N ASP A 55 16.10 9.49 -7.41
CA ASP A 55 15.41 9.57 -6.11
C ASP A 55 13.97 9.06 -6.12
N LEU A 56 13.35 8.95 -7.30
CA LEU A 56 12.00 8.40 -7.44
C LEU A 56 11.94 6.92 -7.00
N PHE A 57 13.08 6.24 -6.98
CA PHE A 57 13.21 4.86 -6.53
C PHE A 57 13.97 4.70 -5.22
N LYS A 58 14.14 5.79 -4.45
CA LYS A 58 14.82 5.76 -3.15
C LYS A 58 14.17 4.80 -2.15
N ASP A 59 12.85 4.65 -2.22
CA ASP A 59 12.11 3.78 -1.29
C ASP A 59 12.22 2.30 -1.68
N LEU A 60 12.80 1.98 -2.86
CA LEU A 60 13.09 0.61 -3.31
C LEU A 60 14.50 0.18 -2.86
N GLU A 61 14.80 0.31 -1.56
CA GLU A 61 16.17 0.16 -1.04
C GLU A 61 16.73 -1.26 -1.12
N LYS A 62 15.87 -2.28 -0.99
CA LYS A 62 16.24 -3.70 -0.95
C LYS A 62 15.12 -4.60 -1.48
N PRO A 63 14.83 -4.58 -2.79
CA PRO A 63 13.68 -5.31 -3.30
C PRO A 63 13.98 -6.79 -3.44
N TYR A 64 12.92 -7.57 -3.27
CA TYR A 64 12.81 -8.89 -3.87
C TYR A 64 12.70 -8.73 -5.38
N PHE A 65 13.13 -9.76 -6.12
CA PHE A 65 12.87 -9.87 -7.54
C PHE A 65 12.48 -11.28 -7.95
N THR A 66 11.75 -11.36 -9.05
CA THR A 66 11.46 -12.61 -9.75
C THR A 66 11.60 -12.38 -11.25
N ILE A 67 11.77 -13.47 -12.00
CA ILE A 67 11.88 -13.43 -13.45
C ILE A 67 10.68 -14.14 -14.04
N ILE A 68 9.92 -13.42 -14.87
CA ILE A 68 8.77 -13.93 -15.61
C ILE A 68 9.02 -13.67 -17.08
N GLU A 69 9.10 -14.74 -17.88
CA GLU A 69 9.47 -14.68 -19.30
C GLU A 69 10.73 -13.85 -19.55
N ASN A 70 10.60 -12.69 -20.22
CA ASN A 70 11.70 -11.79 -20.54
C ASN A 70 11.75 -10.57 -19.60
N PHE A 71 11.04 -10.60 -18.48
CA PHE A 71 10.94 -9.49 -17.54
C PHE A 71 11.58 -9.83 -16.20
N VAL A 72 12.27 -8.85 -15.63
CA VAL A 72 12.70 -8.87 -14.24
C VAL A 72 11.75 -7.97 -13.45
N ILE A 73 11.09 -8.53 -12.46
CA ILE A 73 10.08 -7.83 -11.65
C ILE A 73 10.65 -7.62 -10.26
N PHE A 74 10.78 -6.35 -9.84
CA PHE A 74 11.26 -5.93 -8.53
C PHE A 74 10.11 -5.40 -7.65
N SER A 75 10.16 -5.70 -6.35
CA SER A 75 9.20 -5.25 -5.35
C SER A 75 9.80 -5.25 -3.95
N ASN A 76 9.37 -4.32 -3.09
CA ASN A 76 9.71 -4.36 -1.66
C ASN A 76 8.93 -5.42 -0.86
N SER A 77 7.91 -6.04 -1.46
CA SER A 77 7.11 -7.11 -0.85
C SER A 77 7.21 -8.38 -1.69
N GLU A 78 7.56 -9.48 -1.01
CA GLU A 78 7.54 -10.83 -1.56
C GLU A 78 6.12 -11.23 -1.99
N GLU A 79 5.12 -10.88 -1.18
CA GLU A 79 3.70 -11.14 -1.44
C GLU A 79 3.24 -10.44 -2.71
N ALA A 80 3.71 -9.21 -2.96
CA ALA A 80 3.43 -8.53 -4.21
C ALA A 80 4.01 -9.29 -5.40
N LEU A 81 5.21 -9.89 -5.30
CA LEU A 81 5.75 -10.73 -6.38
C LEU A 81 4.97 -12.03 -6.57
N LYS A 82 4.57 -12.70 -5.48
CA LYS A 82 3.67 -13.87 -5.53
C LYS A 82 2.37 -13.53 -6.25
N ARG A 83 1.76 -12.38 -5.95
CA ARG A 83 0.58 -11.88 -6.68
C ARG A 83 0.86 -11.64 -8.16
N ASN A 84 2.00 -11.01 -8.51
CA ASN A 84 2.37 -10.82 -9.92
C ASN A 84 2.56 -12.18 -10.65
N ILE A 85 3.13 -13.18 -9.99
CA ILE A 85 3.27 -14.54 -10.52
C ILE A 85 1.87 -15.17 -10.72
N ASP A 86 0.98 -15.05 -9.74
CA ASP A 86 -0.38 -15.56 -9.85
C ASP A 86 -1.16 -14.87 -10.97
N ASP A 87 -1.05 -13.55 -11.08
CA ASP A 87 -1.70 -12.77 -12.14
C ASP A 87 -1.17 -13.19 -13.51
N PHE A 88 0.15 -13.42 -13.65
CA PHE A 88 0.74 -13.94 -14.87
C PHE A 88 0.21 -15.33 -15.22
N LEU A 89 0.27 -16.27 -14.28
CA LEU A 89 -0.18 -17.66 -14.48
C LEU A 89 -1.68 -17.75 -14.82
N ASN A 90 -2.49 -16.89 -14.21
CA ASN A 90 -3.94 -16.81 -14.45
C ASN A 90 -4.29 -15.94 -15.68
N LYS A 91 -3.29 -15.40 -16.39
CA LYS A 91 -3.46 -14.50 -17.54
C LYS A 91 -4.13 -13.16 -17.20
N ASN A 92 -4.13 -12.75 -15.94
CA ASN A 92 -4.60 -11.45 -15.45
C ASN A 92 -3.55 -10.34 -15.67
N THR A 93 -2.99 -10.24 -16.87
CA THR A 93 -2.02 -9.18 -17.21
C THR A 93 -2.66 -8.15 -18.13
N MET A 94 -2.12 -6.93 -18.14
CA MET A 94 -2.62 -5.85 -19.02
C MET A 94 -2.58 -6.25 -20.51
N GLY A 95 -1.64 -7.11 -20.91
CA GLY A 95 -1.56 -7.64 -22.27
C GLY A 95 -2.73 -8.54 -22.69
N ASN A 96 -3.49 -9.08 -21.73
CA ASN A 96 -4.70 -9.87 -21.98
C ASN A 96 -5.98 -9.09 -21.69
N ASP A 97 -5.87 -7.84 -21.25
CA ASP A 97 -6.99 -7.01 -20.90
C ASP A 97 -7.68 -6.46 -22.17
N LYS A 98 -8.88 -6.94 -22.46
CA LYS A 98 -9.62 -6.59 -23.68
C LYS A 98 -9.84 -5.08 -23.82
N ASP A 99 -10.07 -4.40 -22.69
CA ASP A 99 -10.29 -2.96 -22.66
C ASP A 99 -9.03 -2.20 -23.04
N PHE A 100 -7.89 -2.55 -22.44
CA PHE A 100 -6.61 -1.98 -22.81
C PHE A 100 -6.26 -2.27 -24.27
N LEU A 101 -6.42 -3.50 -24.74
CA LEU A 101 -6.08 -3.88 -26.12
C LEU A 101 -6.89 -3.08 -27.14
N SER A 102 -8.22 -2.99 -26.97
CA SER A 102 -9.08 -2.18 -27.86
C SER A 102 -8.73 -0.69 -27.84
N PHE A 103 -8.18 -0.21 -26.73
CA PHE A 103 -7.82 1.19 -26.54
C PHE A 103 -6.41 1.50 -27.09
N LYS A 104 -5.48 0.54 -26.97
CA LYS A 104 -4.07 0.63 -27.38
C LYS A 104 -3.91 0.96 -28.87
N ASP A 105 -4.80 0.47 -29.71
CA ASP A 105 -4.72 0.69 -31.17
C ASP A 105 -4.93 2.15 -31.56
N ASN A 106 -5.47 2.97 -30.66
CA ASN A 106 -5.61 4.40 -30.88
C ASN A 106 -4.33 5.18 -30.52
N PHE A 107 -3.29 4.53 -30.00
CA PHE A 107 -2.07 5.18 -29.54
C PHE A 107 -0.88 4.97 -30.49
N PHE A 108 0.19 5.73 -30.26
CA PHE A 108 1.45 5.49 -30.96
C PHE A 108 2.05 4.15 -30.52
N VAL A 109 2.69 3.44 -31.47
CA VAL A 109 3.33 2.14 -31.23
C VAL A 109 4.45 2.25 -30.19
N LYS A 110 5.16 3.37 -30.16
CA LYS A 110 6.21 3.68 -29.18
C LYS A 110 5.88 4.97 -28.46
N SER A 111 6.09 4.98 -27.15
CA SER A 111 6.00 6.15 -26.28
C SER A 111 7.02 6.07 -25.16
N ASN A 112 7.45 7.22 -24.65
CA ASN A 112 8.34 7.30 -23.49
C ASN A 112 7.56 7.05 -22.21
N VAL A 113 6.34 7.60 -22.14
CA VAL A 113 5.41 7.42 -21.02
C VAL A 113 4.03 7.13 -21.58
N ASN A 114 3.39 6.09 -21.05
CA ASN A 114 2.02 5.73 -21.34
C ASN A 114 1.25 5.57 -20.03
N ILE A 115 0.17 6.30 -19.87
CA ILE A 115 -0.74 6.23 -18.74
C ILE A 115 -2.07 5.72 -19.28
N PHE A 116 -2.60 4.66 -18.66
CA PHE A 116 -3.92 4.13 -18.95
C PHE A 116 -4.70 4.01 -17.65
N ILE A 117 -5.91 4.59 -17.63
CA ILE A 117 -6.77 4.65 -16.46
C ILE A 117 -8.12 4.06 -16.85
N LYS A 118 -8.56 3.08 -16.07
CA LYS A 118 -9.95 2.63 -16.01
C LYS A 118 -10.60 3.27 -14.81
N THR A 119 -11.54 4.19 -15.03
CA THR A 119 -12.11 5.00 -13.95
C THR A 119 -12.93 4.17 -12.96
N SER A 120 -13.57 3.10 -13.42
CA SER A 120 -14.26 2.13 -12.57
C SER A 120 -13.32 1.44 -11.58
N GLU A 121 -12.09 1.14 -11.99
CA GLU A 121 -11.10 0.50 -11.11
C GLU A 121 -10.41 1.52 -10.20
N MET A 122 -10.20 2.74 -10.68
CA MET A 122 -9.54 3.83 -9.96
C MET A 122 -10.44 4.47 -8.89
N TYR A 123 -11.76 4.40 -9.02
CA TYR A 123 -12.67 5.20 -8.20
C TYR A 123 -12.51 5.02 -6.69
N GLU A 124 -12.37 3.77 -6.24
CA GLU A 124 -12.17 3.49 -4.81
C GLU A 124 -10.83 4.07 -4.33
N ASP A 125 -9.77 3.97 -5.13
CA ASP A 125 -8.48 4.60 -4.83
C ASP A 125 -8.64 6.13 -4.79
N LEU A 126 -9.42 6.71 -5.71
CA LEU A 126 -9.71 8.14 -5.74
C LEU A 126 -10.41 8.61 -4.45
N ILE A 127 -11.40 7.87 -3.94
CA ILE A 127 -12.03 8.18 -2.65
C ILE A 127 -11.03 8.02 -1.51
N ASN A 128 -10.34 6.89 -1.45
CA ASN A 128 -9.49 6.50 -0.33
C ASN A 128 -8.32 7.46 -0.13
N TYR A 129 -7.70 7.90 -1.22
CA TYR A 129 -6.57 8.84 -1.17
C TYR A 129 -7.00 10.31 -1.25
N SER A 130 -8.28 10.61 -1.49
CA SER A 130 -8.78 11.99 -1.44
C SER A 130 -9.04 12.45 0.00
N PRO A 131 -8.73 13.72 0.32
CA PRO A 131 -9.16 14.35 1.57
C PRO A 131 -10.69 14.29 1.73
N ASN A 132 -11.22 14.17 2.97
CA ASN A 132 -12.66 13.95 3.16
C ASN A 132 -13.52 15.10 2.62
N TYR A 133 -13.04 16.35 2.69
CA TYR A 133 -13.77 17.49 2.12
C TYR A 133 -13.98 17.40 0.60
N LYS A 134 -13.24 16.53 -0.11
CA LYS A 134 -13.45 16.23 -1.54
C LYS A 134 -14.27 14.97 -1.79
N ARG A 135 -14.39 14.07 -0.82
CA ARG A 135 -15.09 12.77 -0.99
C ARG A 135 -16.55 12.96 -1.34
N ASP A 136 -17.27 13.85 -0.65
CA ASP A 136 -18.66 14.17 -0.96
C ASP A 136 -18.84 14.65 -2.41
N SER A 137 -17.88 15.44 -2.93
CA SER A 137 -17.90 15.91 -4.31
C SER A 137 -17.64 14.77 -5.31
N ILE A 138 -16.68 13.88 -4.99
CA ILE A 138 -16.35 12.70 -5.80
C ILE A 138 -17.54 11.72 -5.84
N GLU A 139 -18.22 11.53 -4.71
CA GLU A 139 -19.42 10.69 -4.60
C GLU A 139 -20.59 11.28 -5.37
N LYS A 140 -20.88 12.58 -5.22
CA LYS A 140 -21.93 13.27 -5.99
C LYS A 140 -21.70 13.17 -7.50
N ASN A 141 -20.44 13.19 -7.93
CA ASN A 141 -20.05 13.09 -9.34
C ASN A 141 -19.70 11.67 -9.79
N LYS A 142 -20.01 10.64 -9.00
CA LYS A 142 -19.66 9.24 -9.30
C LYS A 142 -20.08 8.83 -10.72
N LYS A 143 -21.33 9.13 -11.10
CA LYS A 143 -21.86 8.79 -12.41
C LYS A 143 -21.04 9.43 -13.54
N LEU A 144 -20.72 10.72 -13.40
CA LEU A 144 -19.92 11.46 -14.37
C LEU A 144 -18.49 10.89 -14.48
N ILE A 145 -17.86 10.57 -13.35
CA ILE A 145 -16.52 9.96 -13.33
C ILE A 145 -16.52 8.62 -14.09
N PHE A 146 -17.56 7.81 -13.89
CA PHE A 146 -17.67 6.49 -14.53
C PHE A 146 -18.01 6.62 -16.01
N SER A 147 -18.75 7.65 -16.40
CA SER A 147 -19.05 7.94 -17.80
C SER A 147 -17.77 8.19 -18.61
N PHE A 148 -16.69 8.69 -18.02
CA PHE A 148 -15.37 8.70 -18.65
C PHE A 148 -14.64 7.39 -18.40
N SER A 149 -15.15 6.30 -18.98
CA SER A 149 -14.75 4.91 -18.67
C SER A 149 -13.24 4.63 -18.81
N ARG A 150 -12.58 5.23 -19.81
CA ARG A 150 -11.17 5.00 -20.12
C ARG A 150 -10.49 6.32 -20.47
N ILE A 151 -9.32 6.53 -19.87
CA ILE A 151 -8.47 7.68 -20.17
C ILE A 151 -7.08 7.13 -20.50
N GLY A 152 -6.49 7.61 -21.58
CA GLY A 152 -5.08 7.36 -21.83
C GLY A 152 -4.34 8.61 -22.24
N VAL A 153 -3.10 8.69 -21.78
CA VAL A 153 -2.20 9.80 -22.06
C VAL A 153 -0.86 9.21 -22.45
N GLN A 154 -0.37 9.60 -23.63
CA GLN A 154 0.95 9.26 -24.10
C GLN A 154 1.80 10.50 -24.31
N PHE A 155 3.06 10.38 -23.90
CA PHE A 155 4.12 11.33 -24.19
C PHE A 155 5.16 10.65 -25.06
N VAL A 156 5.40 11.21 -26.24
CA VAL A 156 6.40 10.76 -27.19
C VAL A 156 7.38 11.91 -27.39
N SER A 157 8.63 11.70 -27.04
CA SER A 157 9.73 12.60 -27.34
C SER A 157 10.55 11.98 -28.46
N ASP A 158 10.71 12.74 -29.53
CA ASP A 158 11.62 12.42 -30.63
C ASP A 158 12.45 13.68 -30.88
N GLU A 159 13.78 13.57 -30.69
CA GLU A 159 14.89 14.55 -30.64
C GLU A 159 14.59 16.07 -30.61
N GLU A 160 13.61 16.59 -31.34
CA GLU A 160 13.23 18.00 -31.43
C GLU A 160 11.78 18.30 -30.98
N ILE A 161 10.89 17.30 -30.87
CA ILE A 161 9.46 17.50 -30.64
C ILE A 161 8.93 16.55 -29.55
N VAL A 162 8.20 17.12 -28.61
CA VAL A 162 7.36 16.37 -27.66
C VAL A 162 5.92 16.34 -28.19
N LYS A 163 5.43 15.14 -28.51
CA LYS A 163 4.04 14.89 -28.90
C LYS A 163 3.29 14.32 -27.71
N THR A 164 2.15 14.93 -27.39
CA THR A 164 1.22 14.44 -26.38
C THR A 164 -0.06 13.95 -27.06
N LYS A 165 -0.50 12.74 -26.75
CA LYS A 165 -1.79 12.21 -27.20
C LYS A 165 -2.64 11.86 -26.01
N MET A 166 -3.81 12.49 -25.91
CA MET A 166 -4.82 12.18 -24.90
C MET A 166 -6.06 11.61 -25.58
N ILE A 167 -6.56 10.51 -25.04
CA ILE A 167 -7.78 9.86 -25.52
C ILE A 167 -8.67 9.63 -24.32
N VAL A 168 -9.94 10.00 -24.43
CA VAL A 168 -10.94 9.83 -23.39
C VAL A 168 -12.14 9.13 -24.02
N LYS A 169 -12.52 7.97 -23.47
CA LYS A 169 -13.70 7.23 -23.90
C LYS A 169 -14.88 7.54 -22.98
N TYR A 170 -15.89 8.18 -23.55
CA TYR A 170 -17.17 8.40 -22.90
C TYR A 170 -18.10 7.18 -23.10
N ASP A 171 -18.84 6.84 -22.05
CA ASP A 171 -19.83 5.76 -21.98
C ASP A 171 -21.10 6.33 -21.32
N GLU A 172 -22.22 6.25 -22.05
CA GLU A 172 -23.52 6.71 -21.56
C GLU A 172 -24.05 5.84 -20.41
N ASN A 173 -23.66 4.56 -20.38
CA ASN A 173 -24.14 3.56 -19.42
C ASN A 173 -22.96 2.79 -18.80
N PRO A 174 -22.13 3.47 -18.00
CA PRO A 174 -20.88 2.88 -17.54
C PRO A 174 -21.12 1.73 -16.56
N LEU A 175 -20.41 0.62 -16.76
CA LEU A 175 -20.44 -0.52 -15.85
C LEU A 175 -19.82 -0.14 -14.49
N MET A 176 -20.66 -0.18 -13.45
CA MET A 176 -20.25 0.08 -12.08
C MET A 176 -19.61 -1.17 -11.48
N ILE A 177 -18.29 -1.30 -11.58
CA ILE A 177 -17.57 -2.42 -10.93
C ILE A 177 -17.50 -2.13 -9.42
N LYS A 178 -18.11 -2.98 -8.59
CA LYS A 178 -17.78 -3.04 -7.16
C LYS A 178 -16.42 -3.72 -7.04
N ASN A 179 -15.36 -2.94 -6.93
CA ASN A 179 -14.04 -3.49 -6.64
C ASN A 179 -14.00 -3.97 -5.19
N ASN A 180 -13.97 -5.29 -4.99
CA ASN A 180 -13.60 -5.90 -3.71
C ASN A 180 -12.07 -5.85 -3.52
N ARG A 181 -11.39 -4.76 -3.90
CA ARG A 181 -10.00 -4.56 -3.44
C ARG A 181 -10.10 -4.33 -1.94
N ASN A 182 -9.75 -5.36 -1.17
CA ASN A 182 -9.89 -5.38 0.28
C ASN A 182 -9.26 -4.12 0.89
N GLU A 183 -10.09 -3.13 1.22
CA GLU A 183 -9.71 -1.93 1.97
C GLU A 183 -8.88 -2.25 3.22
N GLU A 184 -9.08 -3.45 3.79
CA GLU A 184 -8.32 -4.03 4.88
C GLU A 184 -6.80 -4.06 4.60
N HIS A 185 -6.37 -4.47 3.41
CA HIS A 185 -4.94 -4.53 3.08
C HIS A 185 -4.31 -3.14 2.89
N LEU A 186 -5.09 -2.15 2.44
CA LEU A 186 -4.59 -0.79 2.23
C LEU A 186 -4.33 -0.07 3.57
N PHE A 187 -5.23 -0.22 4.54
CA PHE A 187 -5.05 0.37 5.87
C PHE A 187 -3.90 -0.28 6.64
N ILE A 188 -3.81 -1.61 6.62
CA ILE A 188 -2.70 -2.33 7.26
C ILE A 188 -1.35 -1.85 6.71
N ASN A 189 -1.23 -1.72 5.38
CA ASN A 189 -0.01 -1.22 4.75
C ASN A 189 0.36 0.22 5.20
N GLU A 190 -0.61 1.11 5.42
CA GLU A 190 -0.36 2.47 5.93
C GLU A 190 0.38 2.40 7.28
N TYR A 191 -0.04 1.46 8.13
CA TYR A 191 0.49 1.29 9.48
C TYR A 191 1.83 0.56 9.51
N GLU A 192 1.98 -0.51 8.73
CA GLU A 192 3.23 -1.28 8.65
C GLU A 192 4.40 -0.46 8.08
N ASN A 193 4.12 0.47 7.15
CA ASN A 193 5.14 1.32 6.53
C ASN A 193 5.45 2.59 7.34
N LEU A 194 4.74 2.85 8.44
CA LEU A 194 4.94 4.01 9.30
C LEU A 194 4.86 5.36 8.56
N ASN A 195 4.06 5.45 7.50
CA ASN A 195 3.93 6.67 6.67
C ASN A 195 3.41 7.88 7.46
N PHE A 196 2.83 7.65 8.64
CA PHE A 196 2.31 8.65 9.56
C PHE A 196 3.34 9.11 10.61
N LYS A 197 4.54 8.52 10.67
CA LYS A 197 5.54 8.84 11.69
C LYS A 197 5.99 10.30 11.57
N ILE A 198 6.04 10.99 12.71
CA ILE A 198 6.38 12.42 12.76
C ILE A 198 7.88 12.58 12.53
N LYS A 199 8.24 13.55 11.68
CA LYS A 199 9.61 13.99 11.46
C LYS A 199 9.73 15.44 11.90
N ILE A 200 10.56 15.69 12.91
CA ILE A 200 10.77 17.04 13.46
C ILE A 200 12.03 17.65 12.87
N ASN A 201 11.93 18.93 12.51
CA ASN A 201 13.05 19.71 12.02
C ASN A 201 14.02 20.05 13.17
N ASP A 202 15.32 20.07 12.88
CA ASP A 202 16.39 20.34 13.84
C ASP A 202 16.21 21.65 14.62
N SER A 203 15.58 22.66 13.99
CA SER A 203 15.27 23.95 14.62
C SER A 203 14.30 23.86 15.80
N LEU A 204 13.50 22.79 15.88
CA LEU A 204 12.52 22.57 16.95
C LEU A 204 13.07 21.69 18.08
N LEU A 205 14.21 21.00 17.89
CA LEU A 205 14.77 20.06 18.86
C LEU A 205 15.22 20.72 20.17
N ASN A 206 15.55 22.01 20.13
CA ASN A 206 15.99 22.76 21.31
C ASN A 206 14.86 23.48 22.05
N LYS A 207 13.62 23.45 21.52
CA LYS A 207 12.48 24.08 22.18
C LYS A 207 12.03 23.26 23.39
N LYS A 208 11.78 23.95 24.51
CA LYS A 208 11.21 23.37 25.72
C LYS A 208 9.68 23.51 25.71
N GLY A 209 8.99 22.54 26.29
CA GLY A 209 7.53 22.54 26.42
C GLY A 209 6.83 21.82 25.26
N THR A 210 5.55 22.14 25.06
CA THR A 210 4.76 21.56 23.97
C THR A 210 5.21 22.16 22.64
N ILE A 211 5.63 21.29 21.73
CA ILE A 211 5.89 21.64 20.34
C ILE A 211 4.57 21.65 19.60
N ILE A 212 4.34 22.71 18.84
CA ILE A 212 3.20 22.89 17.96
C ILE A 212 3.76 23.25 16.59
N THR A 213 3.34 22.52 15.55
CA THR A 213 3.73 22.79 14.17
C THR A 213 2.52 23.08 13.31
N PHE A 214 2.76 23.83 12.25
CA PHE A 214 1.74 24.24 11.31
C PHE A 214 2.16 23.84 9.89
N ASN A 215 1.18 23.52 9.06
CA ASN A 215 1.36 23.39 7.62
C ASN A 215 1.58 24.78 6.98
N HIS A 216 1.92 24.80 5.70
CA HIS A 216 2.14 26.05 4.95
C HIS A 216 0.92 26.98 4.91
N ASP A 217 -0.28 26.43 4.99
CA ASP A 217 -1.55 27.15 5.05
C ASP A 217 -1.91 27.61 6.47
N THR A 218 -0.99 27.50 7.43
CA THR A 218 -1.13 27.83 8.86
C THR A 218 -2.08 26.93 9.64
N THR A 219 -2.53 25.82 9.05
CA THR A 219 -3.33 24.81 9.76
C THR A 219 -2.44 23.99 10.70
N LEU A 220 -2.97 23.63 11.87
CA LEU A 220 -2.25 22.82 12.86
C LEU A 220 -1.89 21.46 12.26
N GLN A 221 -0.62 21.05 12.36
CA GLN A 221 -0.12 19.80 11.77
C GLN A 221 0.06 18.72 12.84
N TYR A 222 0.83 19.00 13.88
CA TYR A 222 0.96 18.14 15.04
C TYR A 222 1.33 18.92 16.30
N GLU A 223 0.95 18.38 17.47
CA GLU A 223 1.38 18.88 18.77
C GLU A 223 1.86 17.74 19.68
N GLY A 224 2.86 18.00 20.51
CA GLY A 224 3.41 17.00 21.44
C GLY A 224 4.60 17.50 22.22
N LYS A 225 5.29 16.60 22.92
CA LYS A 225 6.44 16.96 23.77
C LYS A 225 7.70 16.22 23.35
N LEU A 226 8.82 16.90 23.54
CA LEU A 226 10.15 16.31 23.40
C LEU A 226 10.75 16.00 24.77
N LYS A 227 11.40 14.86 24.88
CA LYS A 227 12.26 14.49 26.01
C LYS A 227 13.64 14.15 25.46
N ASN A 228 14.68 14.81 25.96
CA ASN A 228 16.05 14.66 25.45
C ASN A 228 16.18 14.79 23.93
N LYS A 229 15.46 15.76 23.34
CA LYS A 229 15.39 16.00 21.88
C LYS A 229 14.73 14.87 21.06
N LEU A 230 14.06 13.92 21.71
CA LEU A 230 13.34 12.82 21.07
C LEU A 230 11.83 12.96 21.32
N LEU A 231 11.02 12.47 20.38
CA LEU A 231 9.57 12.39 20.55
C LEU A 231 9.24 11.55 21.79
N ASP A 232 8.41 12.10 22.68
CA ASP A 232 8.03 11.41 23.92
C ASP A 232 6.57 11.71 24.28
N GLY A 233 5.89 10.70 24.84
CA GLY A 233 4.49 10.77 25.20
C GLY A 233 3.56 10.78 23.99
N ILE A 234 2.34 11.27 24.19
CA ILE A 234 1.32 11.32 23.14
C ILE A 234 1.55 12.54 22.24
N TRP A 235 1.69 12.27 20.95
CA TRP A 235 1.71 13.26 19.88
C TRP A 235 0.40 13.23 19.13
N LYS A 236 -0.26 14.38 19.05
CA LYS A 236 -1.49 14.54 18.31
C LYS A 236 -1.20 15.02 16.91
N VAL A 237 -1.88 14.45 15.92
CA VAL A 237 -1.75 14.80 14.51
C VAL A 237 -3.12 15.21 13.98
N TYR A 238 -3.12 16.16 13.06
CA TYR A 238 -4.34 16.74 12.49
C TYR A 238 -4.36 16.59 10.98
N TYR A 239 -5.56 16.53 10.42
CA TYR A 239 -5.79 16.66 8.99
C TYR A 239 -5.65 18.13 8.57
N LEU A 240 -5.47 18.38 7.26
CA LEU A 240 -5.35 19.76 6.72
C LEU A 240 -6.58 20.63 7.02
N ASN A 241 -7.75 20.04 7.21
CA ASN A 241 -8.97 20.75 7.59
C ASN A 241 -9.07 21.01 9.12
N GLY A 242 -8.07 20.63 9.90
CA GLY A 242 -8.03 20.76 11.36
C GLY A 242 -8.71 19.63 12.13
N ASN A 243 -9.34 18.65 11.45
CA ASN A 243 -9.92 17.49 12.14
C ASN A 243 -8.82 16.62 12.77
N PHE A 244 -9.20 15.86 13.78
CA PHE A 244 -8.26 15.00 14.49
C PHE A 244 -7.89 13.78 13.64
N LYS A 245 -6.58 13.54 13.46
CA LYS A 245 -6.07 12.44 12.64
C LYS A 245 -5.58 11.27 13.47
N SER A 246 -4.76 11.53 14.49
CA SER A 246 -4.24 10.45 15.33
C SER A 246 -3.66 10.93 16.66
N ASP A 247 -3.74 10.06 17.66
CA ASP A 247 -2.90 10.05 18.85
C ASP A 247 -1.79 9.02 18.65
N LEU A 248 -0.54 9.47 18.61
CA LEU A 248 0.64 8.61 18.44
C LEU A 248 1.41 8.53 19.75
N SER A 249 1.59 7.32 20.29
CA SER A 249 2.37 7.11 21.50
C SER A 249 3.85 6.93 21.16
N TYR A 250 4.68 7.83 21.67
CA TYR A 250 6.14 7.78 21.51
C TYR A 250 6.86 7.56 22.84
N LYS A 251 7.95 6.83 22.76
CA LYS A 251 8.95 6.70 23.83
C LYS A 251 10.34 6.70 23.20
N ASP A 252 11.22 7.56 23.69
CA ASP A 252 12.60 7.68 23.21
C ASP A 252 12.70 7.81 21.67
N GLY A 253 11.78 8.55 21.06
CA GLY A 253 11.78 8.84 19.62
C GLY A 253 11.15 7.76 18.72
N LYS A 254 10.70 6.65 19.30
CA LYS A 254 10.04 5.55 18.58
C LYS A 254 8.59 5.41 18.98
N LEU A 255 7.77 4.87 18.08
CA LEU A 255 6.41 4.48 18.43
C LEU A 255 6.46 3.33 19.44
N ASP A 256 5.85 3.55 20.59
CA ASP A 256 5.82 2.62 21.70
C ASP A 256 4.54 2.85 22.51
N GLY A 257 3.73 1.81 22.63
CA GLY A 257 2.40 1.85 23.24
C GLY A 257 1.26 1.98 22.22
N LYS A 258 0.08 2.31 22.73
CA LYS A 258 -1.15 2.34 21.94
C LYS A 258 -1.27 3.68 21.19
N SER A 259 -1.40 3.60 19.88
CA SER A 259 -1.74 4.71 18.99
C SER A 259 -3.17 4.55 18.47
N ILE A 260 -3.88 5.66 18.30
CA ILE A 260 -5.27 5.70 17.84
C ILE A 260 -5.34 6.57 16.59
N PHE A 261 -6.00 6.07 15.56
CA PHE A 261 -6.25 6.80 14.32
C PHE A 261 -7.74 7.07 14.19
N TYR A 262 -8.07 8.20 13.59
CA TYR A 262 -9.44 8.67 13.45
C TYR A 262 -9.79 8.84 11.97
N PHE A 263 -11.06 8.68 11.65
CA PHE A 263 -11.58 9.10 10.37
C PHE A 263 -11.56 10.63 10.31
N ASP A 264 -11.34 11.20 9.12
CA ASP A 264 -11.40 12.65 8.88
C ASP A 264 -12.86 13.16 8.92
N ASN A 265 -13.47 13.07 10.10
CA ASN A 265 -14.82 13.54 10.36
C ASN A 265 -14.87 14.36 11.65
N LYS A 266 -15.91 15.20 11.77
CA LYS A 266 -16.07 16.12 12.90
C LYS A 266 -16.29 15.40 14.24
N ASN A 267 -16.62 14.12 14.23
CA ASN A 267 -17.00 13.35 15.41
C ASN A 267 -15.82 12.59 16.02
N ASN A 268 -14.59 12.74 15.50
CA ASN A 268 -13.39 12.01 15.91
C ASN A 268 -13.68 10.51 16.01
N THR A 269 -14.30 9.96 14.96
CA THR A 269 -14.66 8.54 14.95
C THR A 269 -13.39 7.72 14.81
N LYS A 270 -13.16 6.78 15.73
CA LYS A 270 -11.99 5.89 15.66
C LYS A 270 -12.02 5.09 14.37
N LYS A 271 -10.90 5.12 13.66
CA LYS A 271 -10.60 4.34 12.45
C LYS A 271 -9.80 3.10 12.80
N ALA A 272 -8.76 3.25 13.62
CA ALA A 272 -7.92 2.14 14.04
C ALA A 272 -7.34 2.35 15.45
N GLU A 273 -7.06 1.24 16.13
CA GLU A 273 -6.24 1.18 17.35
C GLU A 273 -5.07 0.23 17.11
N VAL A 274 -3.85 0.72 17.23
CA VAL A 274 -2.62 -0.02 16.89
C VAL A 274 -1.66 0.03 18.06
N ASN A 275 -1.16 -1.12 18.50
CA ASN A 275 -0.12 -1.19 19.52
C ASN A 275 1.25 -1.29 18.83
N PHE A 276 2.15 -0.40 19.22
CA PHE A 276 3.52 -0.38 18.74
C PHE A 276 4.51 -0.73 19.85
N LYS A 277 5.63 -1.32 19.46
CA LYS A 277 6.82 -1.51 20.28
C LYS A 277 8.04 -1.30 19.40
N ASP A 278 8.88 -0.32 19.74
CA ASP A 278 10.07 0.02 18.98
C ASP A 278 9.80 0.19 17.46
N ASP A 279 8.80 0.99 17.09
CA ASP A 279 8.38 1.23 15.69
C ASP A 279 7.82 0.00 14.95
N LYS A 280 7.53 -1.10 15.63
CA LYS A 280 6.87 -2.28 15.04
C LYS A 280 5.50 -2.48 15.63
N ILE A 281 4.53 -2.93 14.84
CA ILE A 281 3.24 -3.35 15.38
C ILE A 281 3.46 -4.62 16.23
N GLU A 282 2.98 -4.57 17.48
CA GLU A 282 3.13 -5.65 18.47
C GLU A 282 1.85 -5.76 19.30
N GLY A 283 1.23 -6.94 19.28
CA GLY A 283 -0.02 -7.22 19.98
C GLY A 283 -1.26 -6.90 19.14
N ILE A 284 -2.31 -6.42 19.79
CA ILE A 284 -3.64 -6.30 19.18
C ILE A 284 -3.69 -5.07 18.26
N TYR A 285 -4.20 -5.29 17.05
CA TYR A 285 -4.61 -4.29 16.08
C TYR A 285 -6.13 -4.35 15.90
N LYS A 286 -6.81 -3.20 15.87
CA LYS A 286 -8.27 -3.14 15.64
C LYS A 286 -8.60 -2.09 14.60
N ASP A 287 -9.41 -2.48 13.62
CA ASP A 287 -10.06 -1.54 12.71
C ASP A 287 -11.55 -1.39 13.00
N PHE A 288 -12.06 -0.22 12.61
CA PHE A 288 -13.45 0.15 12.75
C PHE A 288 -13.99 0.69 11.43
N PHE A 289 -15.27 0.48 11.19
CA PHE A 289 -16.02 1.17 10.15
C PHE A 289 -16.44 2.56 10.64
N GLU A 290 -16.80 3.47 9.73
CA GLU A 290 -17.29 4.81 10.08
C GLU A 290 -18.58 4.79 10.93
N ASN A 291 -19.37 3.71 10.84
CA ASN A 291 -20.54 3.50 11.72
C ASN A 291 -20.14 3.02 13.14
N LYS A 292 -18.86 3.05 13.48
CA LYS A 292 -18.26 2.60 14.75
C LYS A 292 -18.29 1.08 14.96
N ALA A 293 -18.88 0.31 14.05
CA ALA A 293 -18.82 -1.14 14.10
C ALA A 293 -17.37 -1.61 13.93
N ARG A 294 -17.02 -2.69 14.61
CA ARG A 294 -15.69 -3.29 14.50
C ARG A 294 -15.55 -3.91 13.11
N LYS A 295 -14.44 -3.63 12.43
CA LYS A 295 -14.10 -4.17 11.10
C LYS A 295 -13.18 -5.38 11.21
N SER A 296 -12.16 -5.29 12.07
CA SER A 296 -11.26 -6.41 12.33
C SER A 296 -10.65 -6.35 13.73
N VAL A 297 -10.22 -7.52 14.22
CA VAL A 297 -9.26 -7.67 15.33
C VAL A 297 -8.18 -8.60 14.83
N LEU A 298 -6.96 -8.12 14.81
CA LEU A 298 -5.80 -8.85 14.34
C LEU A 298 -4.75 -8.88 15.43
N PHE A 299 -3.92 -9.92 15.46
CA PHE A 299 -2.78 -10.01 16.35
C PHE A 299 -1.49 -9.95 15.55
N TYR A 300 -0.60 -9.04 15.96
CA TYR A 300 0.71 -8.86 15.37
C TYR A 300 1.82 -9.26 16.34
N LYS A 301 2.89 -9.80 15.77
CA LYS A 301 4.16 -10.03 16.45
C LYS A 301 5.28 -9.61 15.51
N ASN A 302 6.13 -8.69 15.94
CA ASN A 302 7.22 -8.15 15.13
C ASN A 302 6.76 -7.68 13.73
N ASN A 303 5.66 -6.93 13.67
CA ASN A 303 5.09 -6.40 12.42
C ASN A 303 4.54 -7.44 11.44
N LYS A 304 4.32 -8.70 11.89
CA LYS A 304 3.66 -9.74 11.11
C LYS A 304 2.41 -10.24 11.83
N LEU A 305 1.39 -10.62 11.08
CA LEU A 305 0.21 -11.30 11.64
C LEU A 305 0.62 -12.66 12.23
N ASP A 306 0.40 -12.86 13.52
CA ASP A 306 0.77 -14.10 14.24
C ASP A 306 -0.13 -14.30 15.45
N GLY A 307 -1.28 -14.96 15.25
CA GLY A 307 -2.26 -15.22 16.30
C GLY A 307 -3.70 -15.15 15.79
N GLU A 308 -4.64 -15.16 16.74
CA GLU A 308 -6.07 -15.16 16.43
C GLU A 308 -6.48 -13.87 15.73
N SER A 309 -7.31 -14.01 14.70
CA SER A 309 -7.80 -12.90 13.90
C SER A 309 -9.26 -13.09 13.54
N GLN A 310 -9.99 -11.97 13.57
CA GLN A 310 -11.42 -11.90 13.32
C GLN A 310 -11.72 -10.73 12.40
N ILE A 311 -12.54 -10.95 11.39
CA ILE A 311 -13.00 -9.93 10.44
C ILE A 311 -14.52 -9.93 10.46
N PHE A 312 -15.12 -8.75 10.35
CA PHE A 312 -16.55 -8.53 10.51
C PHE A 312 -17.13 -7.80 9.30
N TYR A 313 -18.40 -8.04 9.03
CA TYR A 313 -19.21 -7.25 8.11
C TYR A 313 -19.59 -5.90 8.73
N LYS A 314 -20.03 -4.94 7.90
CA LYS A 314 -20.41 -3.59 8.35
C LYS A 314 -21.59 -3.57 9.34
N ASN A 315 -22.44 -4.62 9.31
CA ASN A 315 -23.52 -4.84 10.27
C ASN A 315 -23.04 -5.44 11.62
N GLY A 316 -21.75 -5.73 11.76
CA GLY A 316 -21.13 -6.31 12.96
C GLY A 316 -21.12 -7.83 13.00
N THR A 317 -21.73 -8.52 12.02
CA THR A 317 -21.70 -9.98 11.94
C THR A 317 -20.27 -10.47 11.65
N LEU A 318 -19.82 -11.53 12.32
CA LEU A 318 -18.53 -12.15 12.04
C LEU A 318 -18.51 -12.64 10.59
N LYS A 319 -17.48 -12.28 9.83
CA LYS A 319 -17.26 -12.66 8.42
C LYS A 319 -16.31 -13.83 8.32
N GLU A 320 -15.18 -13.74 9.00
CA GLU A 320 -14.20 -14.83 9.07
C GLU A 320 -13.41 -14.78 10.37
N LYS A 321 -13.01 -15.96 10.86
CA LYS A 321 -12.08 -16.10 11.98
C LYS A 321 -11.12 -17.25 11.76
N GLY A 322 -9.91 -17.11 12.27
CA GLY A 322 -8.88 -18.14 12.25
C GLY A 322 -7.60 -17.62 12.89
N ASN A 323 -6.49 -18.32 12.65
CA ASN A 323 -5.18 -17.89 13.09
C ASN A 323 -4.32 -17.48 11.89
N TYR A 324 -3.46 -16.49 12.10
CA TYR A 324 -2.30 -16.25 11.25
C TYR A 324 -1.04 -16.80 11.89
N LYS A 325 -0.07 -17.18 11.05
CA LYS A 325 1.30 -17.47 11.43
C LYS A 325 2.26 -16.83 10.42
N ASP A 326 3.18 -16.02 10.91
CA ASP A 326 4.19 -15.33 10.09
C ASP A 326 3.62 -14.56 8.87
N GLY A 327 2.42 -14.00 9.02
CA GLY A 327 1.72 -13.26 7.97
C GLY A 327 0.71 -14.09 7.16
N PHE A 328 0.67 -15.42 7.33
CA PHE A 328 -0.14 -16.32 6.53
C PHE A 328 -1.28 -16.94 7.34
N LYS A 329 -2.45 -17.15 6.72
CA LYS A 329 -3.52 -17.93 7.33
C LYS A 329 -2.97 -19.32 7.69
N ASN A 330 -3.20 -19.77 8.91
CA ASN A 330 -2.68 -21.02 9.43
C ASN A 330 -3.78 -21.83 10.11
N GLY A 331 -3.95 -23.08 9.68
CA GLY A 331 -4.92 -24.00 10.23
C GLY A 331 -6.36 -23.62 9.87
N ASP A 332 -7.24 -23.79 10.84
CA ASP A 332 -8.68 -23.74 10.64
C ASP A 332 -9.24 -22.33 10.52
N TRP A 333 -9.80 -22.02 9.35
CA TRP A 333 -10.52 -20.78 9.08
C TRP A 333 -12.00 -21.03 8.87
N ASN A 334 -12.83 -20.32 9.63
CA ASN A 334 -14.29 -20.40 9.55
C ASN A 334 -14.83 -19.15 8.86
N PHE A 335 -15.77 -19.35 7.94
CA PHE A 335 -16.37 -18.29 7.13
C PHE A 335 -17.87 -18.25 7.36
N PHE A 336 -18.44 -17.05 7.36
CA PHE A 336 -19.85 -16.82 7.65
C PHE A 336 -20.47 -15.87 6.62
N SER A 337 -21.79 -15.91 6.49
CA SER A 337 -22.58 -14.96 5.69
C SER A 337 -22.86 -13.67 6.47
N GLU A 338 -23.36 -12.63 5.79
CA GLU A 338 -23.79 -11.39 6.46
C GLU A 338 -24.92 -11.63 7.48
N ASN A 339 -25.68 -12.70 7.30
CA ASN A 339 -26.76 -13.13 8.20
C ASN A 339 -26.26 -14.04 9.35
N GLY A 340 -24.96 -14.35 9.39
CA GLY A 340 -24.33 -15.16 10.44
C GLY A 340 -24.32 -16.67 10.18
N GLU A 341 -24.83 -17.11 9.03
CA GLU A 341 -24.83 -18.54 8.68
C GLU A 341 -23.40 -18.99 8.32
N SER A 342 -23.02 -20.18 8.78
CA SER A 342 -21.73 -20.77 8.41
C SER A 342 -21.68 -21.04 6.91
N LYS A 343 -20.69 -20.46 6.23
CA LYS A 343 -20.36 -20.74 4.82
C LYS A 343 -19.35 -21.88 4.67
N GLY A 344 -18.88 -22.43 5.78
CA GLY A 344 -17.95 -23.54 5.82
C GLY A 344 -16.60 -23.18 6.44
N LYS A 345 -15.70 -24.16 6.36
CA LYS A 345 -14.38 -24.15 6.98
C LYS A 345 -13.34 -24.48 5.92
N LYS A 346 -12.20 -23.81 5.96
CA LYS A 346 -11.03 -24.11 5.12
C LYS A 346 -9.79 -24.24 5.99
N ILE A 347 -8.97 -25.23 5.68
CA ILE A 347 -7.67 -25.43 6.31
C ILE A 347 -6.62 -24.79 5.43
N PHE A 348 -5.74 -23.99 6.03
CA PHE A 348 -4.63 -23.30 5.37
C PHE A 348 -3.28 -23.80 5.87
#